data_AF-A0A2E4JAJ2-F1
#
_entry.id   AF-A0A2E4JAJ2-F1
#
_cell.length_a   1.000
_cell.length_b   1.000
_cell.length_c   1.000
_cell.angle_alpha   90.00
_cell.angle_beta   90.00
_cell.angle_gamma   90.00
#
_symmetry.space_group_name_H-M   'P 1'
#
loop_
_entity.id
_entity.type
_entity.pdbx_description
1 polymer ?
#
loop_
_entity_poly.entity_id
_entity_poly.type
_entity_poly.pdbx_seq_one_letter_code
_entity_poly.pdbx_strand_id
1 'polypeptide(L)'
;MFLYGALTGSSKRKEWQNNLIIRERQTLSKTGKDVLSMDKLRRPQNVSESGVIWTSIVIGPSHWQQLVAAIYMLFGGSIDVYRDLIALGRSEVFQRLREMATDKGYDAVIG
;
A
#
# COMPACT_ATOMS: atom_id res chain seq x y z
N MET A 1 -20.80 -15.28 -12.71
CA MET A 1 -20.08 -14.06 -12.26
C MET A 1 -19.39 -14.23 -10.90
N PHE A 2 -20.06 -14.67 -9.83
CA PHE A 2 -19.44 -14.78 -8.50
C PHE A 2 -18.35 -15.86 -8.37
N LEU A 3 -18.52 -17.04 -8.98
CA LEU A 3 -17.49 -18.10 -9.00
C LEU A 3 -16.20 -17.68 -9.73
N TYR A 4 -16.33 -16.92 -10.83
CA TYR A 4 -15.18 -16.31 -11.51
C TYR A 4 -14.47 -15.30 -10.61
N GLY A 5 -15.23 -14.50 -9.84
CA GLY A 5 -14.69 -13.59 -8.84
C GLY A 5 -13.99 -14.30 -7.67
N ALA A 6 -14.43 -15.49 -7.28
CA ALA A 6 -13.77 -16.29 -6.25
C ALA A 6 -12.38 -16.79 -6.68
N LEU A 7 -12.31 -17.32 -7.90
CA LEU A 7 -11.07 -17.84 -8.49
C LEU A 7 -10.09 -16.71 -8.86
N THR A 8 -10.59 -15.60 -9.42
CA THR A 8 -9.72 -14.50 -9.87
C THR A 8 -9.41 -13.46 -8.80
N GLY A 9 -10.31 -13.23 -7.82
CA GLY A 9 -10.13 -12.20 -6.80
C GLY A 9 -9.00 -12.51 -5.81
N SER A 10 -8.83 -13.78 -5.45
CA SER A 10 -7.72 -14.22 -4.60
C SER A 10 -6.38 -14.16 -5.34
N SER A 11 -6.36 -14.58 -6.60
CA SER A 11 -5.17 -14.58 -7.46
C SER A 11 -4.68 -13.16 -7.75
N LYS A 12 -5.57 -12.24 -8.15
CA LYS A 12 -5.22 -10.84 -8.41
C LYS A 12 -4.71 -10.11 -7.17
N ARG A 13 -5.24 -10.42 -5.99
CA ARG A 13 -4.75 -9.84 -4.73
C ARG A 13 -3.31 -10.28 -4.44
N LYS A 14 -3.03 -11.58 -4.59
CA LYS A 14 -1.67 -12.13 -4.42
C LYS A 14 -0.70 -11.52 -5.43
N GLU A 15 -1.12 -11.37 -6.68
CA GLU A 15 -0.33 -10.71 -7.72
C GLU A 15 -0.01 -9.25 -7.34
N TRP A 16 -1.01 -8.49 -6.90
CA TRP A 16 -0.80 -7.11 -6.44
C TRP A 16 0.19 -7.04 -5.26
N GLN A 17 0.03 -7.92 -4.27
CA GLN A 17 0.96 -7.99 -3.14
C GLN A 17 2.38 -8.35 -3.58
N ASN A 18 2.54 -9.29 -4.51
CA ASN A 18 3.86 -9.65 -5.05
C ASN A 18 4.50 -8.49 -5.81
N ASN A 19 3.73 -7.80 -6.65
CA ASN A 19 4.20 -6.63 -7.38
C ASN A 19 4.61 -5.48 -6.45
N LEU A 20 3.91 -5.30 -5.33
CA LEU A 20 4.30 -4.37 -4.27
C LEU A 20 5.65 -4.75 -3.66
N ILE A 21 5.81 -6.00 -3.23
CA ILE A 21 7.06 -6.49 -2.62
C ILE A 21 8.24 -6.36 -3.59
N ILE A 22 8.03 -6.65 -4.87
CA ILE A 22 9.06 -6.51 -5.91
C ILE A 22 9.48 -5.03 -6.02
N ARG A 23 8.53 -4.10 -6.05
CA ARG A 23 8.83 -2.66 -6.12
C ARG A 23 9.52 -2.14 -4.86
N GLU A 24 9.07 -2.54 -3.68
CA GLU A 24 9.72 -2.20 -2.42
C GLU A 24 11.18 -2.64 -2.42
N ARG A 25 11.45 -3.88 -2.84
CA ARG A 25 12.83 -4.38 -2.99
C ARG A 25 13.64 -3.57 -3.99
N GLN A 26 13.07 -3.25 -5.15
CA GLN A 26 13.75 -2.45 -6.17
C GLN A 26 14.08 -1.04 -5.66
N THR A 27 13.16 -0.38 -4.96
CA THR A 27 13.40 0.94 -4.34
C THR A 27 14.48 0.85 -3.27
N LEU A 28 14.43 -0.16 -2.40
CA LEU A 28 15.45 -0.38 -1.37
C LEU A 28 16.83 -0.68 -1.99
N SER A 29 16.90 -1.47 -3.06
CA SER A 29 18.16 -1.73 -3.77
C SER A 29 18.73 -0.50 -4.46
N LYS A 30 17.89 0.42 -4.94
CA LYS A 30 18.33 1.69 -5.56
C LYS A 30 18.81 2.71 -4.53
N THR A 31 18.07 2.89 -3.44
CA THR A 31 18.32 3.93 -2.44
C THR A 31 19.27 3.47 -1.32
N GLY A 32 19.37 2.15 -1.08
CA GLY A 32 20.20 1.56 -0.02
C GLY A 32 19.69 1.76 1.40
N LYS A 33 18.67 2.61 1.60
CA LYS A 33 18.01 2.93 2.87
C LYS A 33 16.51 3.16 2.64
N ASP A 34 15.68 3.00 3.67
CA ASP A 34 14.28 3.43 3.57
C ASP A 34 14.24 4.97 3.54
N VAL A 35 13.64 5.50 2.48
CA VAL A 35 13.41 6.92 2.25
C VAL A 35 12.31 7.46 3.18
N LEU A 36 11.39 6.59 3.61
CA LEU A 36 10.26 6.97 4.43
C LEU A 36 10.56 6.72 5.92
N SER A 37 10.39 7.75 6.75
CA SER A 37 10.43 7.60 8.21
C SER A 37 9.17 8.21 8.81
N MET A 38 8.43 7.42 9.60
CA MET A 38 7.28 7.92 10.37
C MET A 38 7.68 8.45 11.76
N ASP A 39 8.97 8.52 12.04
CA ASP A 39 9.45 9.02 13.32
C ASP A 39 9.54 10.56 13.29
N LYS A 40 8.64 11.20 14.02
CA LYS A 40 8.57 12.66 14.17
C LYS A 40 9.77 13.25 14.89
N LEU A 41 10.50 12.44 15.66
CA LEU A 41 11.63 12.90 16.46
C LEU A 41 12.90 13.03 15.62
N ARG A 42 12.97 12.35 14.47
CA ARG A 42 14.17 12.33 13.63
C ARG A 42 14.15 13.48 12.62
N ARG A 43 14.48 14.68 13.08
CA ARG A 43 14.70 15.84 12.19
C ARG A 43 16.07 15.69 11.48
N PRO A 44 16.12 15.68 10.14
CA PRO A 44 17.40 15.67 9.43
C PRO A 44 18.18 16.94 9.75
N GLN A 45 19.46 16.79 10.06
CA GLN A 45 20.40 17.92 10.20
C GLN A 45 21.03 18.19 8.83
N ASN A 46 21.20 19.47 8.46
CA ASN A 46 21.66 19.94 7.14
C ASN A 46 20.69 19.66 5.97
N VAL A 47 19.53 20.31 5.97
CA VAL A 47 18.56 20.24 4.86
C VAL A 47 18.91 21.31 3.81
N SER A 48 19.18 20.88 2.57
CA SER A 48 19.40 21.80 1.44
C SER A 48 18.09 22.31 0.85
N GLU A 49 17.08 21.45 0.74
CA GLU A 49 15.76 21.75 0.17
C GLU A 49 14.68 20.95 0.90
N SER A 50 13.50 21.54 1.07
CA SER A 50 12.35 20.90 1.71
C SER A 50 11.07 21.17 0.92
N GLY A 51 10.26 20.14 0.74
CA GLY A 51 8.95 20.24 0.09
C GLY A 51 7.95 19.25 0.66
N VAL A 52 6.67 19.57 0.50
CA VAL A 52 5.57 18.66 0.86
C VAL A 52 5.28 17.75 -0.33
N ILE A 53 5.28 16.44 -0.08
CA ILE A 53 4.84 15.43 -1.04
C ILE A 53 3.63 14.69 -0.50
N TRP A 54 2.75 14.30 -1.39
CA TRP A 54 1.54 13.56 -1.04
C TRP A 54 1.22 12.55 -2.13
N THR A 55 0.56 11.47 -1.75
CA THR A 55 0.07 10.46 -2.69
C THR A 55 -1.25 9.91 -2.19
N SER A 56 -2.04 9.35 -3.09
CA SER A 56 -3.35 8.80 -2.80
C SER A 56 -3.63 7.58 -3.66
N ILE A 57 -4.54 6.74 -3.18
CA ILE A 57 -5.09 5.61 -3.94
C ILE A 57 -6.59 5.52 -3.71
N VAL A 58 -7.27 4.91 -4.66
CA VAL A 58 -8.68 4.52 -4.54
C VAL A 58 -8.75 3.00 -4.66
N ILE A 59 -9.45 2.35 -3.73
CA ILE A 59 -9.59 0.89 -3.71
C ILE A 59 -11.07 0.54 -3.65
N GLY A 60 -11.53 -0.24 -4.63
CA GLY A 60 -12.87 -0.78 -4.67
C GLY A 60 -12.87 -2.28 -4.35
N PRO A 61 -13.73 -2.77 -3.43
CA PRO A 61 -13.89 -4.20 -3.24
C PRO A 61 -14.59 -4.82 -4.45
N SER A 62 -14.07 -5.95 -4.93
CA SER A 62 -14.70 -6.72 -6.01
C SER A 62 -16.05 -7.32 -5.58
N HIS A 63 -16.91 -7.64 -6.54
CA HIS A 63 -18.22 -8.27 -6.26
C HIS A 63 -18.12 -9.58 -5.45
N TRP A 64 -17.03 -10.34 -5.60
CA TRP A 64 -16.79 -11.51 -4.76
C TRP A 64 -16.51 -11.14 -3.30
N GLN A 65 -15.65 -10.14 -3.08
CA GLN A 65 -15.37 -9.65 -1.74
C GLN A 65 -16.62 -9.08 -1.06
N GLN A 66 -17.47 -8.39 -1.82
CA GLN A 66 -18.77 -7.88 -1.36
C GLN A 66 -19.72 -9.03 -0.98
N LEU A 67 -19.79 -10.10 -1.79
CA LEU A 67 -20.59 -11.28 -1.47
C LEU A 67 -20.10 -12.00 -0.20
N VAL A 68 -18.79 -12.22 -0.08
CA VAL A 68 -18.21 -12.85 1.11
C VAL A 68 -18.51 -12.02 2.36
N ALA A 69 -18.34 -10.70 2.28
CA ALA A 69 -18.69 -9.80 3.37
C ALA A 69 -20.19 -9.88 3.73
N ALA A 70 -21.09 -9.94 2.75
CA ALA A 70 -22.53 -10.09 2.99
C ALA A 70 -22.87 -11.40 3.72
N ILE A 71 -22.18 -12.50 3.39
CA ILE A 71 -22.33 -13.77 4.12
C ILE A 71 -21.87 -13.61 5.57
N TYR A 72 -20.69 -13.03 5.81
CA TYR A 72 -20.19 -12.79 7.18
C TYR A 72 -21.08 -11.83 7.99
N MET A 73 -21.75 -10.88 7.34
CA MET A 73 -22.72 -10.00 8.00
C MET A 73 -23.96 -10.74 8.49
N LEU A 74 -24.39 -11.81 7.80
CA LEU A 74 -25.58 -12.60 8.18
C LEU A 74 -25.31 -13.57 9.33
N PHE A 75 -24.14 -14.21 9.33
CA PHE A 75 -23.78 -15.22 10.33
C PHE A 75 -22.98 -14.66 11.52
N GLY A 76 -22.56 -13.39 11.43
CA GLY A 76 -21.65 -12.76 12.39
C GLY A 76 -20.19 -13.14 12.16
N GLY A 77 -19.27 -12.30 12.65
CA GLY A 77 -17.83 -12.50 12.53
C GLY A 77 -17.06 -11.25 12.09
N SER A 78 -15.74 -11.36 11.98
CA SER A 78 -14.88 -10.27 11.48
C SER A 78 -14.87 -10.26 9.95
N ILE A 79 -15.04 -9.07 9.35
CA ILE A 79 -14.92 -8.89 7.89
C ILE A 79 -13.44 -8.66 7.54
N ASP A 80 -12.65 -9.72 7.61
CA ASP A 80 -11.20 -9.65 7.38
C ASP A 80 -10.87 -9.26 5.92
N VAL A 81 -11.76 -9.62 4.99
CA VAL A 81 -11.62 -9.30 3.56
C VAL A 81 -11.43 -7.80 3.28
N TYR A 82 -12.11 -6.93 4.04
CA TYR A 82 -11.95 -5.49 3.89
C TYR A 82 -10.71 -4.96 4.64
N ARG A 83 -10.42 -5.53 5.82
CA ARG A 83 -9.21 -5.14 6.58
C ARG A 83 -7.95 -5.41 5.79
N ASP A 84 -7.83 -6.60 5.21
CA ASP A 84 -6.69 -7.00 4.38
C ASP A 84 -6.51 -6.08 3.17
N LEU A 85 -7.64 -5.72 2.53
CA LEU A 85 -7.63 -4.86 1.36
C LEU A 85 -7.16 -3.43 1.71
N ILE A 86 -7.60 -2.90 2.85
CA ILE A 86 -7.16 -1.59 3.36
C ILE A 86 -5.69 -1.63 3.76
N ALA A 87 -5.24 -2.71 4.40
CA ALA A 87 -3.83 -2.88 4.78
C ALA A 87 -2.91 -2.91 3.56
N LEU A 88 -3.27 -3.70 2.53
CA LEU A 88 -2.55 -3.73 1.26
C LEU A 88 -2.53 -2.34 0.59
N GLY A 89 -3.66 -1.65 0.65
CA GLY A 89 -3.78 -0.27 0.19
C GLY A 89 -2.81 0.69 0.86
N ARG A 90 -2.72 0.65 2.20
CA ARG A 90 -1.79 1.50 2.94
C ARG A 90 -0.35 1.27 2.50
N SER A 91 0.05 0.02 2.33
CA SER A 91 1.41 -0.30 1.86
C SER A 91 1.66 0.20 0.45
N GLU A 92 0.67 0.10 -0.45
CA GLU A 92 0.74 0.67 -1.81
C GLU A 92 0.92 2.20 -1.78
N VAL A 93 0.16 2.92 -0.96
CA VAL A 93 0.30 4.38 -0.80
C VAL A 93 1.73 4.72 -0.36
N PHE A 94 2.24 4.05 0.66
CA PHE A 94 3.60 4.32 1.14
C PHE A 94 4.66 4.00 0.10
N GLN A 95 4.51 2.92 -0.65
CA GLN A 95 5.45 2.60 -1.73
C GLN A 95 5.42 3.64 -2.85
N ARG A 96 4.23 4.09 -3.28
CA ARG A 96 4.11 5.19 -4.25
C ARG A 96 4.72 6.50 -3.73
N LEU A 97 4.62 6.74 -2.43
CA LEU A 97 5.22 7.92 -1.80
C LEU A 97 6.75 7.84 -1.87
N ARG A 98 7.33 6.67 -1.61
CA ARG A 98 8.78 6.44 -1.78
C ARG A 98 9.22 6.64 -3.22
N GLU A 99 8.48 6.08 -4.17
CA GLU A 99 8.75 6.24 -5.61
C GLU A 99 8.71 7.71 -6.02
N MET A 100 7.69 8.46 -5.59
CA MET A 100 7.59 9.91 -5.85
C MET A 100 8.71 10.71 -5.18
N ALA A 101 9.11 10.34 -3.95
CA ALA A 101 10.20 11.00 -3.25
C ALA A 101 11.53 10.81 -3.97
N THR A 102 11.81 9.57 -4.39
CA THR A 102 13.03 9.25 -5.16
C THR A 102 13.04 9.95 -6.52
N ASP A 103 11.90 10.01 -7.22
CA ASP A 103 11.78 10.71 -8.51
C ASP A 103 12.05 12.22 -8.40
N LYS A 104 11.60 12.84 -7.30
CA LYS A 104 11.87 14.25 -6.99
C LYS A 104 13.26 14.48 -6.38
N GLY A 105 14.07 13.45 -6.18
CA GLY A 105 15.42 13.55 -5.60
C GLY A 105 15.47 13.76 -4.09
N TYR A 106 14.38 13.47 -3.35
CA TYR A 106 14.38 13.55 -1.90
C TYR A 106 15.02 12.32 -1.25
N ASP A 107 16.00 12.56 -0.38
CA ASP A 107 16.70 11.53 0.40
C ASP A 107 15.93 10.99 1.60
N ALA A 108 14.98 11.77 2.12
CA ALA A 108 14.22 11.47 3.32
C ALA A 108 12.84 12.13 3.29
N VAL A 109 11.83 11.37 3.67
CA VAL A 109 10.45 11.81 3.86
C VAL A 109 10.08 11.59 5.31
N ILE A 110 9.65 12.65 5.99
CA ILE A 110 9.20 12.65 7.38
C ILE A 110 7.72 13.02 7.46
N GLY A 111 6.98 12.39 8.39
CA GLY A 111 5.54 12.60 8.59
C GLY A 111 5.13 12.64 10.06
#